data_AF-A0A835HHG6-F1
#
_entry.id   AF-A0A835HHG6-F1
#
_cell.length_a   1.000
_cell.length_b   1.000
_cell.length_c   1.000
_cell.angle_alpha   90.00
_cell.angle_beta   90.00
_cell.angle_gamma   90.00
#
_symmetry.space_group_name_H-M   'P 1'
#
loop_
_entity.id
_entity.type
_entity.pdbx_description
1 polymer ?
#
loop_
_entity_poly.entity_id
_entity_poly.type
_entity_poly.pdbx_seq_one_letter_code
_entity_poly.pdbx_strand_id
1 'polypeptide(L)'
;MLELYERRCPPGGKNSVIVYKTSGGNKKAIEDFNEIVFKFHLEQIEFTVRDIYEDLRFRNELAKVLGKKDVKAPVVSVKGRLIGGLDEVEKLSYEELAILFHGIPKKYKEESDD
;
A
#
# COMPACT_ATOMS: atom_id res chain seq x y z
N MET A 1 -11.67 -9.50 -8.19
CA MET A 1 -11.35 -8.58 -7.08
C MET A 1 -10.43 -7.43 -7.50
N LEU A 2 -9.21 -7.67 -7.98
CA LEU A 2 -8.30 -6.59 -8.43
C LEU A 2 -8.89 -5.67 -9.52
N GLU A 3 -9.83 -6.18 -10.31
CA GLU A 3 -10.52 -5.43 -11.37
C GLU A 3 -11.50 -4.39 -10.84
N LEU A 4 -11.88 -4.45 -9.55
CA LEU A 4 -12.72 -3.44 -8.90
C LEU A 4 -11.97 -2.13 -8.64
N TYR A 5 -10.65 -2.15 -8.73
CA TYR A 5 -9.79 -1.04 -8.39
C TYR A 5 -9.18 -0.42 -9.65
N GLU A 6 -8.96 0.89 -9.60
CA GLU A 6 -8.39 1.61 -10.74
C GLU A 6 -6.93 1.20 -10.98
N ARG A 7 -6.60 0.88 -12.23
CA ARG A 7 -5.24 0.56 -12.66
C ARG A 7 -4.46 1.83 -12.97
N ARG A 8 -3.68 2.30 -12.00
CA ARG A 8 -2.76 3.45 -12.15
C ARG A 8 -1.30 3.02 -12.25
N CYS A 9 -0.94 1.92 -11.61
CA CYS A 9 0.37 1.25 -11.69
C CYS A 9 1.58 2.18 -11.45
N PRO A 10 1.86 2.58 -10.20
CA PRO A 10 3.10 3.29 -9.88
C PRO A 10 4.34 2.51 -10.37
N PRO A 11 5.46 3.20 -10.69
CA PRO A 11 6.74 2.57 -11.01
C PRO A 11 7.13 1.47 -10.03
N GLY A 12 7.47 0.28 -10.54
CA GLY A 12 7.78 -0.90 -9.72
C GLY A 12 6.57 -1.57 -9.05
N GLY A 13 5.35 -1.08 -9.27
CA GLY A 13 4.12 -1.50 -8.58
C GLY A 13 3.40 -2.70 -9.18
N LYS A 14 3.79 -3.17 -10.37
CA LYS A 14 3.00 -4.16 -11.15
C LYS A 14 2.72 -5.46 -10.39
N ASN A 15 3.69 -5.95 -9.63
CA ASN A 15 3.60 -7.19 -8.85
C ASN A 15 4.04 -6.97 -7.38
N SER A 16 3.80 -5.79 -6.82
CA SER A 16 4.23 -5.43 -5.48
C SER A 16 3.14 -4.67 -4.72
N VAL A 17 3.34 -4.53 -3.41
CA VAL A 17 2.55 -3.67 -2.55
C VAL A 17 3.36 -2.42 -2.24
N ILE A 18 2.79 -1.25 -2.49
CA ILE A 18 3.39 0.05 -2.22
C ILE A 18 2.49 0.80 -1.25
N VAL A 19 3.09 1.27 -0.15
CA VAL A 19 2.43 2.13 0.84
C VAL A 19 3.12 3.49 0.83
N TYR A 20 2.41 4.52 0.41
CA TYR A 20 2.88 5.90 0.56
C TYR A 20 2.63 6.35 1.99
N LYS A 21 3.63 6.97 2.62
CA LYS A 21 3.55 7.59 3.94
C LYS A 21 3.95 9.05 3.87
N THR A 22 3.74 9.79 4.96
CA THR A 22 4.23 11.16 5.13
C THR A 22 4.77 11.35 6.55
N SER A 23 6.09 11.48 6.73
CA SER A 23 6.67 11.72 8.06
C SER A 23 6.35 13.12 8.61
N GLY A 24 6.18 14.12 7.75
CA GLY A 24 5.69 15.46 8.11
C GLY A 24 4.17 15.58 8.24
N GLY A 25 3.45 14.46 8.36
CA GLY A 25 2.00 14.44 8.53
C GLY A 25 1.54 14.86 9.93
N ASN A 26 0.23 15.04 10.09
CA ASN A 26 -0.36 15.17 11.43
C ASN A 26 -0.39 13.81 12.14
N LYS A 27 -0.72 13.83 13.44
CA LYS A 27 -0.79 12.61 14.27
C LYS A 27 -1.68 11.53 13.65
N LYS A 28 -2.86 11.91 13.14
CA LYS A 28 -3.79 10.97 12.49
C LYS A 28 -3.17 10.27 11.28
N ALA A 29 -2.46 10.99 10.41
CA ALA A 29 -1.82 10.37 9.24
C ALA A 29 -0.75 9.33 9.62
N ILE A 30 -0.06 9.55 10.75
CA ILE A 30 0.93 8.61 11.28
C ILE A 30 0.23 7.37 11.87
N GLU A 31 -0.85 7.57 12.63
CA GLU A 31 -1.67 6.49 13.18
C GLU A 31 -2.29 5.62 12.07
N ASP A 32 -2.92 6.25 11.08
CA ASP A 32 -3.52 5.57 9.93
C ASP A 32 -2.48 4.72 9.17
N PHE A 33 -1.25 5.24 9.02
CA PHE A 33 -0.16 4.50 8.39
C PHE A 33 0.25 3.28 9.21
N ASN A 34 0.36 3.44 10.53
CA ASN A 34 0.76 2.35 11.43
C ASN A 34 -0.27 1.20 11.42
N GLU A 35 -1.57 1.52 11.38
CA GLU A 35 -2.63 0.52 11.31
C GLU A 35 -2.60 -0.29 10.00
N ILE A 36 -2.39 0.38 8.86
CA ILE A 36 -2.19 -0.29 7.57
C ILE A 36 -0.99 -1.23 7.62
N VAL A 37 0.16 -0.74 8.10
CA VAL A 37 1.39 -1.52 8.20
C VAL A 37 1.23 -2.71 9.14
N PHE A 38 0.54 -2.54 10.27
CA PHE A 38 0.23 -3.62 11.19
C PHE A 38 -0.58 -4.72 10.51
N LYS A 39 -1.66 -4.36 9.79
CA LYS A 39 -2.49 -5.31 9.04
C LYS A 39 -1.65 -6.09 8.01
N PHE A 40 -0.74 -5.42 7.30
CA PHE A 40 0.09 -6.07 6.27
C PHE A 40 1.19 -6.96 6.88
N HIS A 41 1.69 -6.62 8.07
CA HIS A 41 2.59 -7.49 8.82
C HIS A 41 1.89 -8.76 9.29
N LEU A 42 0.61 -8.70 9.68
CA LEU A 42 -0.17 -9.90 10.03
C LEU A 42 -0.35 -10.84 8.82
N GLU A 43 -0.49 -10.28 7.62
CA GLU A 43 -0.51 -11.04 6.36
C GLU A 43 0.86 -11.55 5.92
N GLN A 44 1.92 -11.14 6.63
CA GLN A 44 3.31 -11.51 6.39
C GLN A 44 3.78 -11.26 4.96
N ILE A 45 3.31 -10.18 4.33
CA ILE A 45 3.69 -9.84 2.96
C ILE A 45 4.89 -8.88 2.92
N GLU A 46 5.64 -8.94 1.83
CA GLU A 46 6.59 -7.87 1.49
C GLU A 46 5.87 -6.65 0.90
N PHE A 47 6.27 -5.47 1.33
CA PHE A 47 5.79 -4.20 0.79
C PHE A 47 6.88 -3.12 0.85
N THR A 48 6.77 -2.14 -0.05
CA THR A 48 7.67 -0.99 -0.10
C THR A 48 6.98 0.24 0.47
N VAL A 49 7.64 0.92 1.40
CA VAL A 49 7.17 2.20 1.93
C VAL A 49 7.85 3.35 1.18
N ARG A 50 7.07 4.35 0.75
CA ARG A 50 7.54 5.54 0.03
C ARG A 50 7.12 6.79 0.79
N ASP A 51 8.08 7.59 1.25
CA ASP A 51 7.78 8.82 1.97
C ASP A 51 7.65 10.02 1.01
N ILE A 52 6.48 10.68 1.00
CA ILE A 52 6.19 11.83 0.13
C ILE A 52 6.61 13.18 0.73
N TYR A 53 6.95 13.21 2.03
CA TYR A 53 7.50 14.38 2.71
C TYR A 53 9.02 14.43 2.52
N GLU A 54 9.70 13.28 2.65
CA GLU A 54 11.16 13.19 2.53
C GLU A 54 11.63 13.14 1.07
N ASP A 55 10.83 12.59 0.16
CA ASP A 55 11.21 12.44 -1.25
C ASP A 55 10.13 12.98 -2.20
N LEU A 56 10.45 14.11 -2.83
CA LEU A 56 9.59 14.76 -3.82
C LEU A 56 9.33 13.89 -5.05
N ARG A 57 10.18 12.91 -5.37
CA ARG A 57 9.95 11.96 -6.46
C ARG A 57 8.71 11.12 -6.17
N PHE A 58 8.55 10.65 -4.94
CA PHE A 58 7.37 9.88 -4.51
C PHE A 58 6.14 10.76 -4.36
N ARG A 59 6.29 12.02 -3.94
CA ARG A 59 5.19 13.00 -3.97
C ARG A 59 4.65 13.20 -5.38
N ASN A 60 5.54 13.45 -6.34
CA ASN A 60 5.18 13.66 -7.75
C ASN A 60 4.62 12.39 -8.40
N GLU A 61 5.16 11.23 -8.04
CA GLU A 61 4.65 9.93 -8.46
C GLU A 61 3.22 9.72 -7.96
N LEU A 62 2.97 9.93 -6.67
CA LEU A 62 1.64 9.80 -6.09
C LEU A 62 0.64 10.78 -6.72
N ALA A 63 1.07 12.01 -7.02
CA ALA A 63 0.24 12.99 -7.71
C ALA A 63 -0.18 12.52 -9.11
N LYS A 64 0.74 11.89 -9.86
CA LYS A 64 0.44 11.29 -11.17
C LYS A 64 -0.49 10.08 -11.04
N VAL A 65 -0.24 9.22 -10.04
CA VAL A 65 -1.07 8.04 -9.75
C VAL A 65 -2.50 8.47 -9.42
N LEU A 66 -2.69 9.47 -8.57
CA LEU A 66 -4.01 9.96 -8.17
C LEU A 66 -4.64 10.95 -9.18
N GLY A 67 -3.88 11.42 -10.17
CA GLY A 67 -4.33 12.44 -11.12
C GLY A 67 -4.59 13.81 -10.50
N LYS A 68 -4.01 14.12 -9.33
CA LYS A 68 -4.22 15.38 -8.59
C LYS A 68 -2.93 15.88 -7.94
N LYS A 69 -2.77 17.20 -7.85
CA LYS A 69 -1.57 17.83 -7.28
C LYS A 69 -1.52 17.75 -5.75
N ASP A 70 -2.68 17.91 -5.10
CA ASP A 70 -2.75 17.81 -3.65
C ASP A 70 -2.93 16.35 -3.24
N VAL A 71 -1.88 15.79 -2.65
CA VAL A 71 -1.79 14.39 -2.27
C VAL A 71 -1.67 14.26 -0.77
N LYS A 72 -2.44 13.32 -0.21
CA LYS A 72 -2.43 12.95 1.19
C LYS A 72 -2.00 11.50 1.31
N ALA A 73 -1.39 11.17 2.42
CA ALA A 73 -0.98 9.82 2.80
C ALA A 73 -1.58 9.47 4.17
N PRO A 74 -1.78 8.19 4.49
CA PRO A 74 -1.32 7.03 3.73
C PRO A 74 -2.16 6.71 2.48
N VAL A 75 -1.52 6.12 1.47
CA VAL A 75 -2.19 5.57 0.27
C VAL A 75 -1.55 4.23 -0.09
N VAL A 76 -2.36 3.24 -0.40
CA VAL A 76 -1.95 1.88 -0.74
C VAL A 76 -2.21 1.59 -2.22
N SER A 77 -1.23 0.96 -2.85
CA SER A 77 -1.37 0.32 -4.15
C SER A 77 -0.95 -1.15 -4.08
N VAL A 78 -1.75 -2.04 -4.66
CA VAL A 78 -1.47 -3.49 -4.74
C VAL A 78 -1.47 -3.93 -6.19
N LYS A 79 -0.35 -4.49 -6.67
CA LYS A 79 -0.22 -4.97 -8.08
C LYS A 79 -0.64 -3.92 -9.12
N GLY A 80 -0.26 -2.68 -8.84
CA GLY A 80 -0.56 -1.51 -9.65
C GLY A 80 -2.03 -1.04 -9.62
N ARG A 81 -2.83 -1.56 -8.68
CA ARG A 81 -4.20 -1.11 -8.41
C ARG A 81 -4.23 -0.20 -7.20
N LEU A 82 -4.89 0.95 -7.34
CA LEU A 82 -5.07 1.90 -6.24
C LEU A 82 -6.16 1.40 -5.29
N ILE A 83 -5.79 1.09 -4.05
CA ILE A 83 -6.74 0.62 -3.02
C ILE A 83 -7.34 1.81 -2.27
N GLY A 84 -6.51 2.75 -1.82
CA GLY A 84 -6.95 3.92 -1.04
C GLY A 84 -6.15 4.12 0.24
N GLY A 85 -6.71 4.85 1.20
CA GLY A 85 -6.15 5.05 2.54
C GLY A 85 -6.64 4.00 3.53
N LEU A 86 -6.62 4.35 4.83
CA LEU A 86 -7.04 3.44 5.90
C LEU A 86 -8.50 3.00 5.72
N ASP A 87 -9.43 3.94 5.52
CA ASP A 87 -10.86 3.65 5.39
C ASP A 87 -11.16 2.63 4.28
N GLU A 88 -10.44 2.66 3.16
CA GLU A 88 -10.58 1.67 2.08
C GLU A 88 -9.96 0.32 2.44
N VAL A 89 -8.85 0.31 3.17
CA VAL A 89 -8.17 -0.91 3.64
C VAL A 89 -8.97 -1.60 4.76
N GLU A 90 -9.69 -0.85 5.58
CA GLU A 90 -10.55 -1.37 6.65
C GLU A 90 -11.82 -2.03 6.13
N LYS A 91 -12.37 -1.53 5.01
CA LYS A 91 -13.53 -2.16 4.34
C LYS A 91 -13.23 -3.56 3.81
N LEU A 92 -11.95 -3.89 3.64
CA LEU A 92 -11.50 -5.20 3.16
C LEU A 92 -11.43 -6.21 4.30
N SER A 93 -12.10 -7.35 4.11
CA SER A 93 -11.99 -8.51 4.99
C SER A 93 -10.60 -9.17 4.86
N TYR A 94 -10.29 -10.06 5.80
CA TYR A 94 -9.05 -10.87 5.77
C TYR A 94 -8.96 -11.72 4.49
N GLU A 95 -10.06 -12.34 4.08
CA GLU A 95 -10.13 -13.17 2.87
C GLU A 95 -9.91 -12.33 1.59
N GLU A 96 -10.48 -11.13 1.55
CA GLU A 96 -10.31 -10.22 0.42
C GLU A 96 -8.85 -9.72 0.31
N LEU A 97 -8.23 -9.40 1.44
CA LEU A 97 -6.80 -9.05 1.48
C LEU A 97 -5.91 -10.21 1.03
N ALA A 98 -6.19 -11.44 1.50
CA ALA A 98 -5.45 -12.61 1.05
C ALA A 98 -5.53 -12.80 -0.48
N ILE A 99 -6.72 -12.59 -1.08
CA ILE A 99 -6.89 -12.61 -2.55
C ILE A 99 -6.09 -11.49 -3.23
N LEU A 100 -6.15 -10.26 -2.70
CA LEU A 100 -5.37 -9.14 -3.24
C LEU A 100 -3.87 -9.40 -3.18
N PHE A 101 -3.39 -10.03 -2.10
CA PHE A 101 -1.98 -10.34 -1.86
C PHE A 101 -1.50 -11.65 -2.46
N HIS A 102 -2.36 -12.45 -3.08
CA HIS A 102 -1.98 -13.72 -3.69
C HIS A 102 -0.77 -13.58 -4.64
N GLY A 103 0.34 -14.29 -4.39
CA GLY A 103 1.55 -14.17 -5.22
C GLY A 103 2.41 -12.93 -4.97
N ILE A 104 2.11 -12.12 -3.94
CA ILE A 104 3.08 -11.21 -3.33
C ILE A 104 4.04 -12.05 -2.47
N PRO A 105 5.36 -11.83 -2.54
CA PRO A 105 6.31 -12.52 -1.69
C PRO A 105 5.96 -12.40 -0.20
N LYS A 106 6.16 -13.48 0.55
CA LYS A 106 6.03 -13.48 2.00
C LYS A 106 7.33 -13.00 2.62
N LYS A 107 7.22 -12.23 3.70
CA LYS A 107 8.34 -11.67 4.47
C LYS A 107 9.14 -12.74 5.21
N TYR A 108 8.47 -13.83 5.59
CA TYR A 108 9.10 -15.01 6.16
C TYR A 108 8.91 -16.16 5.17
N LYS A 109 9.95 -16.98 4.98
CA LYS A 109 9.79 -18.27 4.31
C LYS A 109 9.10 -19.20 5.30
N GLU A 110 8.02 -19.85 4.89
CA GLU A 110 7.59 -21.06 5.60
C GLU A 110 8.77 -22.05 5.51
N GLU A 111 9.32 -22.46 6.65
CA GLU A 111 10.18 -23.64 6.68
C GLU A 111 9.32 -24.80 6.18
N SER A 112 9.70 -25.38 5.05
CA SER A 112 9.14 -26.64 4.61
C SER A 112 9.62 -27.70 5.59
N ASP A 113 8.70 -28.21 6.42
CA ASP A 113 8.89 -29.45 7.15
C ASP A 113 8.95 -30.60 6.11
N ASP A 114 10.14 -30.79 5.52
CA ASP A 114 10.55 -32.01 4.81
C ASP A 114 11.17 -33.01 5.80
#